data_AF-Q0VPI2-F1
#
_entry.id   AF-Q0VPI2-F1
#
_cell.length_a   1.000
_cell.length_b   1.000
_cell.length_c   1.000
_cell.angle_alpha   90.00
_cell.angle_beta   90.00
_cell.angle_gamma   90.00
#
_symmetry.space_group_name_H-M   'P 1'
#
loop_
_entity.id
_entity.type
_entity.pdbx_description
1 polymer ?
#
loop_
_entity_poly.entity_id
_entity_poly.type
_entity_poly.pdbx_seq_one_letter_code
_entity_poly.pdbx_strand_id
1 'polypeptide(L)'
;MLRLLSLSLMSVLMLAGCASTGMYHAPTGEQAATLTVDNQLESPVQQDQGAGWKMPTSSEAKASLFKVDGDRITEQAGSQSVQLEAGKHSVEVFADQGGILRFGKFRYTFLEGGIYQVRIRAAEGSKEYSLELVKASAPDDVLVAKNF
;
A
#
# COMPACT_ATOMS: atom_id res chain seq x y z
N MET A 1 -35.17 -22.23 33.29
CA MET A 1 -34.49 -20.98 32.91
C MET A 1 -33.00 -21.14 32.60
N LEU A 2 -32.31 -22.21 33.07
CA LEU A 2 -30.88 -22.45 32.82
C LEU A 2 -30.48 -22.87 31.38
N ARG A 3 -31.43 -23.31 30.54
CA ARG A 3 -31.16 -23.77 29.15
C ARG A 3 -31.12 -22.66 28.10
N LEU A 4 -31.67 -21.48 28.40
CA LEU A 4 -31.70 -20.34 27.48
C LEU A 4 -30.44 -19.47 27.58
N LEU A 5 -29.76 -19.49 28.73
CA LEU A 5 -28.48 -18.78 28.93
C LEU A 5 -27.30 -19.46 28.23
N SER A 6 -27.31 -20.79 28.08
CA SER A 6 -26.23 -21.53 27.43
C SER A 6 -26.22 -21.41 25.90
N LEU A 7 -27.37 -21.13 25.27
CA LEU A 7 -27.45 -20.92 23.83
C LEU A 7 -26.96 -19.53 23.39
N SER A 8 -27.05 -18.52 24.26
CA SER A 8 -26.58 -17.16 23.99
C SER A 8 -25.05 -17.04 24.02
N LEU A 9 -24.34 -17.96 24.68
CA LEU A 9 -22.90 -17.84 24.88
C LEU A 9 -22.08 -18.39 23.69
N MET A 10 -22.65 -19.30 22.90
CA MET A 10 -22.00 -19.86 21.71
C MET A 10 -22.03 -18.93 20.49
N SER A 11 -22.92 -17.93 20.47
CA SER A 11 -23.04 -16.99 19.35
C SER A 11 -21.97 -15.89 19.33
N VAL A 12 -21.24 -15.68 20.43
CA VAL A 12 -20.25 -14.59 20.56
C VAL A 12 -18.84 -15.03 20.14
N LEU A 13 -18.58 -16.33 20.04
CA LEU A 13 -17.25 -16.88 19.68
C LEU A 13 -16.99 -16.95 18.16
N MET A 14 -18.00 -16.72 17.31
CA MET A 14 -17.88 -16.80 15.85
C MET A 14 -17.45 -15.49 15.17
N LEU A 15 -17.22 -14.41 15.94
CA LEU A 15 -16.84 -13.09 15.40
C LEU A 15 -15.36 -12.76 15.53
N ALA A 16 -14.51 -13.69 16.01
CA ALA A 16 -13.06 -13.56 15.93
C ALA A 16 -12.56 -13.92 14.51
N GLY A 17 -13.13 -13.29 13.49
CA GLY A 17 -12.63 -13.36 12.12
C GLY A 17 -11.33 -12.58 12.01
N CYS A 18 -10.21 -13.31 12.14
CA CYS A 18 -8.84 -12.99 11.74
C CYS A 18 -8.60 -11.55 11.25
N ALA A 19 -8.38 -10.61 12.17
CA ALA A 19 -7.55 -9.46 11.83
C ALA A 19 -6.12 -9.99 11.65
N SER A 20 -5.74 -10.38 10.42
CA SER A 20 -4.36 -10.73 10.14
C SER A 20 -3.55 -9.44 10.29
N THR A 21 -2.85 -9.31 11.41
CA THR A 21 -1.74 -8.38 11.57
C THR A 21 -0.44 -9.07 11.15
N GLY A 22 -0.53 -9.97 10.17
CA GLY A 22 0.56 -10.82 9.73
C GLY A 22 1.60 -10.03 8.94
N MET A 23 2.81 -10.59 8.91
CA MET A 23 3.83 -10.20 7.94
C MET A 23 3.58 -10.99 6.66
N TYR A 24 3.65 -10.28 5.53
CA TYR A 24 3.52 -10.88 4.21
C TYR A 24 4.72 -11.77 3.94
N HIS A 25 4.44 -13.00 3.51
CA HIS A 25 5.46 -13.96 3.14
C HIS A 25 5.53 -14.00 1.62
N ALA A 26 6.59 -13.39 1.08
CA ALA A 26 6.83 -13.40 -0.35
C ALA A 26 7.01 -14.85 -0.86
N PRO A 27 6.49 -15.14 -2.07
CA PRO A 27 6.65 -16.45 -2.68
C PRO A 27 8.11 -16.77 -2.98
N THR A 28 8.46 -18.05 -2.92
CA THR A 28 9.81 -18.55 -3.23
C THR A 28 9.77 -19.33 -4.55
N GLY A 29 10.15 -18.71 -5.66
CA GLY A 29 10.22 -19.38 -6.98
C GLY A 29 10.27 -18.43 -8.17
N GLU A 30 10.58 -18.96 -9.36
CA GLU A 30 10.72 -18.18 -10.62
C GLU A 30 9.38 -17.70 -11.20
N GLN A 31 8.26 -18.20 -10.67
CA GLN A 31 6.91 -17.89 -11.16
C GLN A 31 6.34 -16.60 -10.57
N ALA A 32 7.01 -16.00 -9.58
CA ALA A 32 6.52 -14.81 -8.90
C ALA A 32 6.50 -13.57 -9.82
N ALA A 33 5.44 -12.78 -9.71
CA ALA A 33 5.37 -11.46 -10.30
C ALA A 33 6.11 -10.45 -9.43
N THR A 34 6.86 -9.53 -10.04
CA THR A 34 7.53 -8.44 -9.33
C THR A 34 6.68 -7.18 -9.42
N LEU A 35 6.42 -6.57 -8.27
CA LEU A 35 5.78 -5.26 -8.17
C LEU A 35 6.74 -4.27 -7.52
N THR A 36 7.06 -3.18 -8.22
CA THR A 36 7.88 -2.08 -7.69
C THR A 36 7.08 -0.80 -7.53
N VAL A 37 7.56 0.10 -6.68
CA VAL A 37 7.05 1.48 -6.60
C VAL A 37 7.99 2.42 -7.32
N ASP A 38 7.39 3.29 -8.11
CA ASP A 38 8.01 4.47 -8.69
C ASP A 38 7.46 5.71 -7.98
N ASN A 39 8.27 6.23 -7.05
CA ASN A 39 7.94 7.42 -6.29
C ASN A 39 8.23 8.65 -7.14
N GLN A 40 7.17 9.28 -7.65
CA GLN A 40 7.22 10.50 -8.44
C GLN A 40 6.73 11.72 -7.64
N LEU A 41 6.76 11.63 -6.32
CA LEU A 41 6.47 12.74 -5.44
C LEU A 41 7.69 13.65 -5.31
N GLU A 42 7.46 14.95 -5.38
CA GLU A 42 8.49 15.95 -5.14
C GLU A 42 8.47 16.38 -3.67
N SER A 43 9.65 16.51 -3.07
CA SER A 43 9.78 17.07 -1.72
C SER A 43 9.18 18.49 -1.71
N PRO A 44 8.38 18.84 -0.69
CA PRO A 44 7.84 20.18 -0.59
C PRO A 44 8.98 21.20 -0.53
N VAL A 45 8.89 22.26 -1.34
CA VAL A 45 9.86 23.36 -1.33
C VAL A 45 9.89 23.94 0.07
N GLN A 46 11.05 23.88 0.74
CA GLN A 46 11.25 24.57 2.02
C GLN A 46 11.10 26.07 1.80
N GLN A 47 9.94 26.62 2.16
CA GLN A 47 9.81 28.07 2.35
C GLN A 47 10.58 28.42 3.62
N ASP A 48 11.71 29.10 3.43
CA ASP A 48 12.54 29.58 4.52
C ASP A 48 11.84 30.75 5.21
N GLN A 49 11.04 30.45 6.24
CA GLN A 49 10.40 31.45 7.08
C GLN A 49 10.80 31.22 8.54
N GLY A 50 11.76 32.03 9.00
CA GLY A 50 11.89 32.47 10.39
C GLY A 50 12.66 31.55 11.34
N ALA A 51 13.49 32.20 12.17
CA ALA A 51 14.15 31.61 13.33
C ALA A 51 13.11 31.27 14.41
N GLY A 52 12.51 30.08 14.33
CA GLY A 52 11.61 29.52 15.32
C GLY A 52 11.82 28.00 15.45
N TRP A 53 11.32 27.42 16.55
CA TRP A 53 11.32 25.97 16.73
C TRP A 53 10.62 25.28 15.54
N LYS A 54 11.38 24.55 14.73
CA LYS A 54 10.86 23.79 13.60
C LYS A 54 10.39 22.41 14.08
N MET A 55 9.15 22.05 13.75
CA MET A 55 8.70 20.67 13.86
C MET A 55 9.53 19.81 12.89
N PRO A 56 10.10 18.67 13.32
CA PRO A 56 10.76 17.75 12.42
C PRO A 56 9.69 17.12 11.52
N THR A 57 9.50 17.67 10.32
CA THR A 57 8.77 17.03 9.24
C THR A 57 9.73 16.08 8.52
N SER A 58 9.26 14.93 8.03
CA SER A 58 10.03 14.15 7.06
C SER A 58 10.37 15.07 5.88
N SER A 59 11.66 15.29 5.63
CA SER A 59 12.14 16.22 4.60
C SER A 59 11.98 15.68 3.18
N GLU A 60 11.64 14.41 3.05
CA GLU A 60 11.58 13.69 1.78
C GLU A 60 10.17 13.20 1.51
N ALA A 61 9.64 13.55 0.34
CA ALA A 61 8.43 12.94 -0.15
C ALA A 61 8.71 11.48 -0.52
N LYS A 62 7.92 10.56 0.04
CA LYS A 62 8.12 9.11 -0.12
C LYS A 62 6.84 8.40 -0.49
N ALA A 63 6.98 7.38 -1.33
CA ALA A 63 5.94 6.41 -1.61
C ALA A 63 6.52 4.99 -1.55
N SER A 64 5.74 4.06 -1.00
CA SER A 64 6.17 2.66 -0.89
C SER A 64 4.96 1.71 -0.84
N LEU A 65 5.23 0.43 -1.06
CA LEU A 65 4.26 -0.66 -0.84
C LEU A 65 4.09 -0.88 0.67
N PHE A 66 2.86 -1.07 1.12
CA PHE A 66 2.54 -1.25 2.54
C PHE A 66 2.04 -2.65 2.87
N LYS A 67 1.02 -3.13 2.16
CA LYS A 67 0.42 -4.44 2.38
C LYS A 67 0.11 -5.18 1.09
N VAL A 68 0.08 -6.50 1.20
CA VAL A 68 -0.48 -7.41 0.21
C VAL A 68 -1.51 -8.29 0.92
N ASP A 69 -2.74 -8.31 0.40
CA ASP A 69 -3.87 -9.09 0.91
C ASP A 69 -4.23 -8.89 2.39
N GLY A 70 -3.80 -7.76 2.96
CA GLY A 70 -4.04 -7.40 4.37
C GLY A 70 -2.79 -7.54 5.24
N ASP A 71 -1.79 -8.29 4.78
CA ASP A 71 -0.55 -8.53 5.52
C ASP A 71 0.51 -7.48 5.19
N ARG A 72 1.28 -7.07 6.20
CA ARG A 72 2.31 -6.03 6.07
C ARG A 72 3.54 -6.57 5.37
N ILE A 73 4.08 -5.82 4.41
CA ILE A 73 5.28 -6.25 3.67
C ILE A 73 6.54 -6.11 4.54
N THR A 74 6.62 -5.08 5.39
CA THR A 74 7.77 -4.83 6.28
C THR A 74 7.33 -4.36 7.67
N GLU A 75 8.19 -4.55 8.67
CA GLU A 75 7.98 -4.01 10.02
C GLU A 75 7.99 -2.48 9.98
N GLN A 76 9.01 -1.90 9.35
CA GLN A 76 9.16 -0.47 9.10
C GLN A 76 8.38 -0.08 7.83
N ALA A 77 7.05 -0.04 7.96
CA ALA A 77 6.05 0.41 6.98
C ALA A 77 6.65 0.87 5.63
N GLY A 78 6.81 -0.05 4.69
CA GLY A 78 7.30 0.27 3.35
C GLY A 78 8.28 -0.75 2.79
N SER A 79 8.03 -1.21 1.57
CA SER A 79 9.05 -1.76 0.68
C SER A 79 8.97 -1.06 -0.68
N GLN A 80 10.11 -0.93 -1.36
CA GLN A 80 10.17 -0.42 -2.74
C GLN A 80 9.83 -1.50 -3.77
N SER A 81 9.90 -2.78 -3.38
CA SER A 81 9.60 -3.92 -4.24
C SER A 81 9.04 -5.09 -3.44
N VAL A 82 8.16 -5.88 -4.04
CA VAL A 82 7.64 -7.12 -3.46
C VAL A 82 7.41 -8.16 -4.56
N GLN A 83 7.63 -9.43 -4.21
CA GLN A 83 7.22 -10.56 -5.05
C GLN A 83 5.79 -10.96 -4.70
N LEU A 84 4.99 -11.23 -5.73
CA LEU A 84 3.59 -11.62 -5.64
C LEU A 84 3.41 -12.97 -6.33
N GLU A 85 2.54 -13.81 -5.79
CA GLU A 85 2.10 -14.98 -6.55
C GLU A 85 1.35 -14.54 -7.81
N ALA A 86 1.26 -15.44 -8.80
CA ALA A 86 0.36 -15.21 -9.91
C ALA A 86 -1.09 -15.29 -9.41
N GLY A 87 -1.92 -14.34 -9.82
CA GLY A 87 -3.32 -14.28 -9.42
C GLY A 87 -3.76 -12.92 -8.91
N LYS A 88 -4.96 -12.91 -8.33
CA LYS A 88 -5.62 -11.68 -7.90
C LYS A 88 -5.18 -11.28 -6.50
N HIS A 89 -4.49 -10.15 -6.39
CA HIS A 89 -4.02 -9.60 -5.13
C HIS A 89 -4.62 -8.22 -4.85
N SER A 90 -4.77 -7.89 -3.57
CA SER A 90 -5.07 -6.56 -3.10
C SER A 90 -3.81 -5.91 -2.54
N VAL A 91 -3.39 -4.81 -3.13
CA VAL A 91 -2.17 -4.11 -2.72
C VAL A 91 -2.55 -2.77 -2.10
N GLU A 92 -1.95 -2.49 -0.94
CA GLU A 92 -2.02 -1.19 -0.26
C GLU A 92 -0.66 -0.52 -0.37
N VAL A 93 -0.65 0.74 -0.77
CA VAL A 93 0.52 1.62 -0.84
C VAL A 93 0.34 2.78 0.13
N PHE A 94 1.43 3.50 0.41
CA PHE A 94 1.31 4.81 1.05
C PHE A 94 2.11 5.87 0.31
N ALA A 95 1.72 7.11 0.55
CA ALA A 95 2.40 8.32 0.13
C ALA A 95 2.51 9.27 1.33
N ASP A 96 3.68 9.86 1.53
CA ASP A 96 3.95 10.89 2.52
C ASP A 96 4.65 12.05 1.83
N GLN A 97 4.03 13.23 1.86
CA GLN A 97 4.61 14.48 1.39
C GLN A 97 4.43 15.52 2.50
N GLY A 98 5.54 15.98 3.08
CA GLY A 98 5.53 16.98 4.15
C GLY A 98 4.86 16.52 5.45
N GLY A 99 4.88 15.22 5.76
CA GLY A 99 4.29 14.63 6.97
C GLY A 99 2.81 14.28 6.86
N ILE A 100 2.19 14.45 5.68
CA ILE A 100 0.80 14.05 5.43
C ILE A 100 0.79 12.66 4.78
N LEU A 101 0.65 11.65 5.64
CA LEU A 101 0.54 10.26 5.22
C LEU A 101 -0.87 9.92 4.71
N ARG A 102 -0.94 9.30 3.53
CA ARG A 102 -2.15 8.73 2.93
C ARG A 102 -1.91 7.31 2.44
N PHE A 103 -2.98 6.53 2.35
CA PHE A 103 -2.93 5.14 1.94
C PHE A 103 -3.84 4.91 0.74
N GLY A 104 -3.27 4.30 -0.29
CA GLY A 104 -3.97 3.92 -1.51
C GLY A 104 -4.15 2.41 -1.55
N LYS A 105 -5.28 1.93 -2.09
CA LYS A 105 -5.52 0.50 -2.24
C LYS A 105 -6.12 0.19 -3.60
N PHE A 106 -5.57 -0.83 -4.25
CA PHE A 106 -6.04 -1.38 -5.51
C PHE A 106 -6.06 -2.90 -5.52
N ARG A 107 -6.71 -3.47 -6.54
CA ARG A 107 -6.72 -4.92 -6.81
C ARG A 107 -6.39 -5.16 -8.26
N TYR A 108 -5.55 -6.14 -8.53
CA TYR A 108 -5.17 -6.52 -9.88
C TYR A 108 -4.83 -8.01 -9.96
N THR A 109 -4.94 -8.59 -11.16
CA THR A 109 -4.55 -9.98 -11.43
C THR A 109 -3.16 -9.99 -12.05
N PHE A 110 -2.17 -10.35 -11.24
CA PHE A 110 -0.77 -10.44 -11.65
C PHE A 110 -0.53 -11.74 -12.42
N LEU A 111 0.20 -11.63 -13.53
CA LEU A 111 0.62 -12.78 -14.34
C LEU A 111 1.96 -13.32 -13.82
N GLU A 112 2.14 -14.63 -13.95
CA GLU A 112 3.39 -15.33 -13.67
C GLU A 112 4.59 -14.63 -14.35
N GLY A 113 5.66 -14.40 -13.58
CA GLY A 113 6.88 -13.72 -14.05
C GLY A 113 6.68 -12.28 -14.53
N GLY A 114 5.48 -11.70 -14.34
CA GLY A 114 5.17 -10.36 -14.80
C GLY A 114 5.89 -9.29 -13.98
N ILE A 115 6.39 -8.25 -14.65
CA ILE A 115 7.07 -7.12 -14.01
C ILE A 115 6.15 -5.90 -14.10
N TYR A 116 5.78 -5.38 -12.95
CA TYR A 116 4.81 -4.30 -12.79
C TYR A 116 5.40 -3.17 -11.96
N GLN A 117 4.93 -1.96 -12.23
CA GLN A 117 5.33 -0.76 -11.52
C GLN A 117 4.09 0.01 -11.08
N VAL A 118 4.07 0.46 -9.83
CA VAL A 118 3.08 1.40 -9.32
C VAL A 118 3.70 2.78 -9.30
N ARG A 119 3.20 3.69 -10.12
CA ARG A 119 3.60 5.10 -10.12
C ARG A 119 2.73 5.86 -9.16
N ILE A 120 3.35 6.62 -8.27
CA ILE A 120 2.65 7.45 -7.30
C ILE A 120 3.13 8.89 -7.46
N ARG A 121 2.20 9.79 -7.79
CA ARG A 121 2.44 11.21 -8.01
C ARG A 121 1.40 12.06 -7.28
N ALA A 122 1.61 13.37 -7.20
CA ALA A 122 0.57 14.29 -6.72
C ALA A 122 -0.61 14.31 -7.71
N ALA A 123 -1.85 14.30 -7.22
CA ALA A 123 -3.02 14.46 -8.07
C ALA A 123 -3.21 15.93 -8.45
N GLU A 124 -3.73 16.19 -9.66
CA GLU A 124 -4.03 17.56 -10.09
C GLU A 124 -5.15 18.18 -9.24
N GLY A 125 -4.93 19.41 -8.76
CA GLY A 125 -5.97 20.25 -8.15
C GLY A 125 -6.46 19.84 -6.75
N SER A 126 -5.86 18.84 -6.09
CA SER A 126 -6.25 18.40 -4.75
C SER A 126 -5.05 17.99 -3.89
N LYS A 127 -5.26 17.78 -2.58
CA LYS A 127 -4.26 17.20 -1.66
C LYS A 127 -4.23 15.66 -1.74
N GLU A 128 -4.77 15.09 -2.81
CA GLU A 128 -4.80 13.66 -3.06
C GLU A 128 -3.57 13.24 -3.88
N TYR A 129 -3.22 11.97 -3.81
CA TYR A 129 -2.19 11.35 -4.63
C TYR A 129 -2.86 10.53 -5.72
N SER A 130 -2.24 10.43 -6.89
CA SER A 130 -2.68 9.48 -7.91
C SER A 130 -1.74 8.27 -7.95
N LEU A 131 -2.35 7.11 -8.16
CA LEU A 131 -1.71 5.82 -8.33
C LEU A 131 -2.04 5.29 -9.71
N GLU A 132 -1.01 4.84 -10.42
CA GLU A 132 -1.14 4.12 -11.69
C GLU A 132 -0.35 2.81 -11.62
N LEU A 133 -1.01 1.69 -11.93
CA LEU A 133 -0.34 0.42 -12.17
C LEU A 133 -0.07 0.27 -13.66
N VAL A 134 1.17 -0.06 -14.01
CA VAL A 134 1.60 -0.33 -15.39
C VAL A 134 2.42 -1.61 -15.45
N LYS A 135 2.57 -2.17 -16.66
CA LYS A 135 3.62 -3.16 -16.94
C LYS A 135 4.93 -2.43 -17.22
N ALA A 136 6.04 -2.94 -16.70
CA ALA A 136 7.34 -2.34 -16.98
C ALA A 136 7.71 -2.37 -18.48
N SER A 137 7.23 -3.37 -19.22
CA SER A 137 7.43 -3.50 -20.67
C SER A 137 6.51 -2.63 -21.52
N ALA A 138 5.44 -2.09 -20.94
CA ALA A 138 4.44 -1.25 -21.62
C ALA A 138 4.03 -0.10 -20.69
N PRO A 139 4.93 0.88 -20.46
CA PRO A 139 4.75 1.93 -19.47
C PRO A 139 3.58 2.88 -19.76
N ASP A 140 3.11 2.94 -21.00
CA ASP A 140 2.01 3.82 -21.42
C ASP A 140 0.63 3.15 -21.26
N ASP A 141 0.60 1.82 -21.07
CA ASP A 141 -0.62 1.05 -20.87
C ASP A 141 -0.98 0.99 -19.39
N VAL A 142 -1.81 1.95 -18.95
CA VAL A 142 -2.30 2.02 -17.57
C VAL A 142 -3.32 0.91 -17.31
N LEU A 143 -2.96 0.00 -16.40
CA LEU A 143 -3.79 -1.14 -16.00
C LEU A 143 -4.80 -0.79 -14.90
N VAL A 144 -4.40 0.09 -13.99
CA VAL A 144 -5.23 0.60 -12.90
C VAL A 144 -4.87 2.07 -12.69
N ALA A 145 -5.87 2.94 -12.52
CA ALA A 145 -5.69 4.34 -12.13
C ALA A 145 -6.64 4.69 -10.98
N LYS A 146 -6.13 5.39 -9.96
CA LYS A 146 -6.94 5.79 -8.79
C LYS A 146 -6.33 6.97 -8.04
N ASN A 147 -7.18 7.85 -7.50
CA ASN A 147 -6.78 8.89 -6.53
C ASN A 147 -7.02 8.43 -5.07
N PHE A 148 -6.18 8.88 -4.13
CA PHE A 148 -6.25 8.49 -2.70
C PHE A 148 -5.59 9.50 -1.74
#